data_AF-A0A7R9PMK7-F1
#
_entry.id   AF-A0A7R9PMK7-F1
#
_cell.length_a   1.000
_cell.length_b   1.000
_cell.length_c   1.000
_cell.angle_alpha   90.00
_cell.angle_beta   90.00
_cell.angle_gamma   90.00
#
_symmetry.space_group_name_H-M   'P 1'
#
loop_
_entity.id
_entity.type
_entity.pdbx_description
1 polymer ?
#
loop_
_entity_poly.entity_id
_entity_poly.type
_entity_poly.pdbx_seq_one_letter_code
_entity_poly.pdbx_strand_id
1 'polypeptide(L)'
;MFCHIYIDNILLQMSTNMQATADPICCLTVSENMLIIGRESGTLQRYSLPQVALTNRYNLNCCPYEVAINCNSMCLAVIDVTGILRFLNLEVSTSSNDNSNMSLIKNVNNKDLSKFERKDVWAMKWATDNSELIAIMEKTRMYVLKEFEPEEPIVSSGYICSFQDLEIRAVLLDEIMQNPDRPLAEHILDLEVKSLRDTRDLLVKVGISEATAFVEEHFHPRLW
;
A
#
# COMPACT_ATOMS: atom_id res chain seq x y z
N MET A 1 -16.23 3.68 19.18
CA MET A 1 -17.23 2.59 19.05
C MET A 1 -16.44 1.30 18.85
N PHE A 2 -16.30 0.52 19.93
CA PHE A 2 -15.48 -0.69 19.96
C PHE A 2 -16.20 -1.82 19.21
N CYS A 3 -15.54 -2.43 18.24
CA CYS A 3 -16.07 -3.58 17.51
C CYS A 3 -15.93 -4.83 18.39
N HIS A 4 -17.00 -5.21 19.09
CA HIS A 4 -17.14 -6.50 19.73
C HIS A 4 -17.43 -7.56 18.66
N ILE A 5 -16.42 -8.34 18.29
CA ILE A 5 -16.60 -9.54 17.48
C ILE A 5 -16.96 -10.69 18.44
N TYR A 6 -18.24 -11.08 18.45
CA TYR A 6 -18.68 -12.36 18.99
C TYR A 6 -18.26 -13.46 18.01
N ILE A 7 -17.24 -14.24 18.35
CA ILE A 7 -16.94 -15.51 17.66
C ILE A 7 -17.59 -16.61 18.49
N ASP A 8 -18.72 -17.11 17.99
CA ASP A 8 -19.40 -18.28 18.55
C ASP A 8 -18.53 -19.54 18.42
N ASN A 9 -18.67 -20.39 19.45
CA ASN A 9 -17.90 -21.59 19.73
C ASN A 9 -17.89 -22.63 18.61
N ILE A 10 -16.87 -22.60 17.74
CA ILE A 10 -16.37 -23.81 17.06
C ILE A 10 -14.95 -24.07 17.55
N LEU A 11 -14.85 -25.05 18.44
CA LEU A 11 -13.63 -25.52 19.10
C LEU A 11 -12.63 -26.12 18.09
N LEU A 12 -11.79 -25.27 17.51
CA LEU A 12 -10.41 -25.64 17.22
C LEU A 12 -9.60 -25.19 18.43
N GLN A 13 -9.27 -26.12 19.31
CA GLN A 13 -8.41 -25.87 20.47
C GLN A 13 -6.97 -25.65 19.98
N MET A 14 -6.73 -24.49 19.36
CA MET A 14 -5.39 -24.04 19.04
C MET A 14 -4.69 -23.79 20.37
N SER A 15 -3.55 -24.43 20.60
CA SER A 15 -2.69 -24.12 21.75
C SER A 15 -2.26 -22.66 21.65
N THR A 16 -2.98 -21.75 22.30
CA THR A 16 -2.64 -20.34 22.34
C THR A 16 -1.40 -20.19 23.21
N ASN A 17 -0.26 -19.93 22.58
CA ASN A 17 0.94 -19.55 23.31
C ASN A 17 0.71 -18.13 23.89
N MET A 18 0.37 -18.06 25.18
CA MET A 18 0.14 -16.81 25.91
C MET A 18 1.44 -16.25 26.53
N GLN A 19 2.62 -16.77 26.17
CA GLN A 19 3.87 -16.18 26.65
C GLN A 19 4.00 -14.75 26.15
N ALA A 20 4.25 -13.84 27.08
CA ALA A 20 4.56 -12.45 26.76
C ALA A 20 5.79 -12.41 25.85
N THR A 21 5.65 -11.76 24.69
CA THR A 21 6.78 -11.46 23.81
C THR A 21 7.40 -10.12 24.22
N ALA A 22 8.73 -10.06 24.29
CA ALA A 22 9.46 -8.80 24.43
C ALA A 22 9.54 -8.01 23.11
N ASP A 23 9.05 -8.60 22.01
CA ASP A 23 9.01 -8.03 20.67
C ASP A 23 7.55 -7.86 20.23
N PRO A 24 6.91 -6.71 20.53
CA PRO A 24 5.50 -6.47 20.28
C PRO A 24 5.19 -6.34 18.78
N ILE A 25 3.93 -6.56 18.42
CA ILE A 25 3.42 -6.30 17.06
C ILE A 25 3.24 -4.78 16.93
N CYS A 26 3.84 -4.18 15.90
CA CYS A 26 3.74 -2.74 15.63
C CYS A 26 2.87 -2.44 14.40
N CYS A 27 2.79 -3.37 13.44
CA CYS A 27 1.99 -3.19 12.23
C CYS A 27 1.55 -4.55 11.66
N LEU A 28 0.51 -4.54 10.83
CA LEU A 28 0.00 -5.74 10.17
C LEU A 28 -0.68 -5.37 8.86
N THR A 29 -0.72 -6.31 7.92
CA THR A 29 -1.50 -6.21 6.69
C THR A 29 -1.94 -7.59 6.24
N VAL A 30 -2.98 -7.65 5.42
CA VAL A 30 -3.62 -8.90 5.01
C VAL A 30 -3.99 -8.84 3.54
N SER A 31 -3.89 -9.97 2.86
CA SER A 31 -4.48 -10.22 1.55
C SER A 31 -5.37 -11.45 1.61
N GLU A 32 -5.92 -11.88 0.47
CA GLU A 32 -6.80 -13.05 0.41
C GLU A 32 -6.14 -14.34 0.90
N ASN A 33 -4.82 -14.48 0.71
CA ASN A 33 -4.09 -15.73 0.94
C ASN A 33 -2.96 -15.62 1.98
N MET A 34 -2.70 -14.42 2.53
CA MET A 34 -1.67 -14.25 3.55
C MET A 34 -1.95 -13.13 4.54
N LEU A 35 -1.44 -13.33 5.76
CA LEU A 35 -1.35 -12.32 6.81
C LEU A 35 0.12 -11.99 7.04
N ILE A 36 0.47 -10.71 7.06
CA ILE A 36 1.81 -10.24 7.40
C ILE A 36 1.73 -9.46 8.71
N ILE A 37 2.59 -9.85 9.65
CA ILE A 37 2.73 -9.21 10.96
C ILE A 37 4.13 -8.61 11.04
N GLY A 38 4.23 -7.31 11.30
CA GLY A 38 5.49 -6.64 11.61
C GLY A 38 5.66 -6.43 13.11
N ARG A 39 6.88 -6.65 13.58
CA ARG A 39 7.28 -6.47 14.98
C ARG A 39 8.27 -5.34 15.15
N GLU A 40 8.35 -4.79 16.35
CA GLU A 40 9.22 -3.65 16.70
C GLU A 40 10.71 -3.95 16.43
N SER A 41 11.12 -5.21 16.56
CA SER A 41 12.47 -5.68 16.20
C SER A 41 12.83 -5.53 14.71
N GLY A 42 11.86 -5.22 13.84
CA GLY A 42 12.01 -5.28 12.39
C GLY A 42 11.68 -6.65 11.80
N THR A 43 11.29 -7.63 12.61
CA THR A 43 10.86 -8.94 12.09
C THR A 43 9.50 -8.84 11.41
N LEU A 44 9.42 -9.20 10.13
CA LEU A 44 8.14 -9.47 9.44
C LEU A 44 7.88 -10.97 9.42
N GLN A 45 6.66 -11.37 9.76
CA GLN A 45 6.21 -12.76 9.76
C GLN A 45 5.06 -12.91 8.77
N ARG A 46 5.21 -13.80 7.79
CA ARG A 46 4.17 -14.14 6.81
C ARG A 46 3.48 -15.43 7.21
N TYR A 47 2.17 -15.39 7.35
CA TYR A 47 1.31 -16.54 7.63
C TYR A 47 0.41 -16.82 6.43
N SER A 48 0.21 -18.08 6.07
CA SER A 48 -0.78 -18.47 5.05
C SER A 48 -2.20 -18.34 5.58
N LEU A 49 -3.14 -18.00 4.70
CA LEU A 49 -4.57 -18.06 5.00
C LEU A 49 -5.25 -19.13 4.14
N PRO A 50 -6.25 -19.86 4.68
CA PRO A 50 -6.82 -19.72 6.03
C PRO A 50 -6.07 -20.49 7.14
N GLN A 51 -5.01 -21.25 6.82
CA GLN A 51 -4.40 -22.20 7.78
C GLN A 51 -3.65 -21.52 8.93
N VAL A 52 -3.35 -20.22 8.82
CA VAL A 52 -2.55 -19.43 9.79
C VAL A 52 -1.20 -20.10 10.10
N ALA A 53 -0.60 -20.74 9.08
CA ALA A 53 0.71 -21.37 9.22
C ALA A 53 1.79 -20.35 8.88
N LEU A 54 2.80 -20.19 9.74
CA LEU A 54 3.96 -19.35 9.45
C LEU A 54 4.70 -19.91 8.23
N THR A 55 4.70 -19.18 7.12
CA THR A 55 5.36 -19.61 5.87
C THR A 55 6.71 -18.96 5.66
N ASN A 56 6.91 -17.72 6.14
CA ASN A 56 8.20 -17.04 5.97
C ASN A 56 8.48 -16.00 7.07
N ARG A 57 9.76 -15.66 7.24
CA ARG A 57 10.21 -14.54 8.08
C ARG A 57 11.17 -13.65 7.29
N TYR A 58 10.97 -12.35 7.35
CA TYR A 58 11.87 -11.35 6.80
C TYR A 58 12.42 -10.51 7.95
N ASN A 59 13.67 -10.06 7.86
CA ASN A 59 14.27 -9.17 8.85
C ASN A 59 14.53 -7.82 8.20
N LEU A 60 13.82 -6.79 8.65
CA LEU A 60 14.07 -5.41 8.28
C LEU A 60 15.20 -4.86 9.15
N ASN A 61 16.05 -4.02 8.56
CA ASN A 61 17.04 -3.24 9.31
C ASN A 61 16.44 -1.93 9.87
N CYS A 62 15.13 -1.90 10.12
CA CYS A 62 14.38 -0.75 10.60
C CYS A 62 13.18 -1.21 11.45
N CYS A 63 12.62 -0.29 12.23
CA CYS A 63 11.36 -0.52 12.95
C CYS A 63 10.19 -0.04 12.08
N PRO A 64 9.37 -0.95 11.50
CA PRO A 64 8.22 -0.57 10.69
C PRO A 64 7.10 -0.01 11.58
N TYR A 65 6.34 0.99 11.11
CA TYR A 65 5.09 1.38 11.76
C TYR A 65 3.87 1.22 10.86
N GLU A 66 4.05 1.23 9.54
CA GLU A 66 2.98 0.98 8.59
C GLU A 66 3.44 0.02 7.50
N VAL A 67 2.59 -0.95 7.16
CA VAL A 67 2.82 -1.90 6.06
C VAL A 67 1.56 -2.04 5.23
N ALA A 68 1.73 -2.10 3.91
CA ALA A 68 0.62 -2.26 2.98
C ALA A 68 1.02 -3.21 1.85
N ILE A 69 0.20 -4.22 1.59
CA ILE A 69 0.41 -5.18 0.50
C ILE A 69 -0.42 -4.78 -0.72
N ASN A 70 0.14 -4.95 -1.92
CA ASN A 70 -0.58 -4.65 -3.16
C ASN A 70 -1.63 -5.73 -3.50
N CYS A 71 -2.54 -5.43 -4.44
CA CYS A 71 -3.70 -6.27 -4.73
C CYS A 71 -3.36 -7.68 -5.25
N ASN A 72 -2.21 -7.87 -5.91
CA ASN A 72 -1.74 -9.19 -6.35
C ASN A 72 -0.87 -9.93 -5.31
N SER A 73 -0.67 -9.33 -4.13
CA SER A 73 0.10 -9.87 -3.02
C SER A 73 1.59 -10.17 -3.30
N MET A 74 2.19 -9.48 -4.28
CA MET A 74 3.60 -9.67 -4.66
C MET A 74 4.52 -8.61 -4.06
N CYS A 75 4.01 -7.43 -3.72
CA CYS A 75 4.81 -6.31 -3.22
C CYS A 75 4.27 -5.80 -1.90
N LEU A 76 5.16 -5.64 -0.92
CA LEU A 76 4.90 -5.03 0.37
C LEU A 76 5.56 -3.65 0.41
N ALA A 77 4.78 -2.62 0.66
CA ALA A 77 5.27 -1.30 1.01
C ALA A 77 5.43 -1.22 2.54
N VAL A 78 6.54 -0.62 2.99
CA VAL A 78 6.88 -0.49 4.41
C VAL A 78 7.30 0.95 4.68
N ILE A 79 6.66 1.60 5.65
CA ILE A 79 7.13 2.87 6.21
C ILE A 79 7.68 2.60 7.62
N ASP A 80 8.92 3.02 7.85
CA ASP A 80 9.55 2.94 9.17
C ASP A 80 9.31 4.17 10.03
N VAL A 81 9.60 4.07 11.33
CA VAL A 81 9.41 5.16 12.31
C VAL A 81 10.15 6.46 11.98
N THR A 82 11.07 6.43 11.01
CA THR A 82 11.81 7.60 10.53
C THR A 82 11.15 8.26 9.32
N GLY A 83 9.98 7.76 8.87
CA GLY A 83 9.26 8.26 7.70
C GLY A 83 9.88 7.81 6.39
N ILE A 84 10.65 6.71 6.40
CA ILE A 84 11.27 6.18 5.20
C ILE A 84 10.41 5.05 4.62
N LEU A 85 9.98 5.24 3.38
CA LEU A 85 9.26 4.25 2.58
C LEU A 85 10.25 3.36 1.79
N ARG A 86 10.04 2.05 1.88
CA ARG A 86 10.74 1.01 1.11
C ARG A 86 9.75 -0.03 0.58
N PHE A 87 10.16 -0.78 -0.44
CA PHE A 87 9.39 -1.89 -1.01
C PHE A 87 10.11 -3.23 -0.85
N LEU A 88 9.34 -4.29 -0.57
CA LEU A 88 9.81 -5.66 -0.41
C LEU A 88 9.01 -6.58 -1.34
N ASN A 89 9.69 -7.41 -2.14
CA ASN A 89 9.05 -8.44 -2.94
C ASN A 89 8.76 -9.67 -2.07
N LEU A 90 7.54 -10.18 -2.18
CA LEU A 90 7.03 -11.34 -1.45
C LEU A 90 7.05 -12.64 -2.28
N GLU A 91 7.51 -12.59 -3.53
CA GLU A 91 7.67 -13.78 -4.35
C GLU A 91 8.56 -14.82 -3.67
N VAL A 92 8.12 -16.07 -3.80
CA VAL A 92 8.77 -17.24 -3.24
C VAL A 92 10.10 -17.43 -3.97
N SER A 93 11.20 -17.36 -3.23
CA SER A 93 12.53 -17.76 -3.71
C SER A 93 12.53 -19.27 -3.98
N THR A 94 11.94 -19.73 -5.07
CA THR A 94 12.33 -21.02 -5.64
C THR A 94 13.71 -20.81 -6.26
N SER A 95 14.73 -21.36 -5.59
CA SER A 95 16.12 -21.53 -6.04
C SER A 95 17.08 -20.34 -5.83
N SER A 96 17.76 -20.32 -4.67
CA SER A 96 19.24 -20.34 -4.60
C SER A 96 19.74 -20.27 -3.15
N ASN A 97 20.71 -21.13 -2.83
CA ASN A 97 21.44 -21.25 -1.55
C ASN A 97 22.29 -20.02 -1.21
N ASP A 98 21.72 -18.83 -1.12
CA ASP A 98 22.41 -17.65 -0.60
C ASP A 98 21.78 -17.19 0.70
N ASN A 99 22.54 -17.36 1.79
CA ASN A 99 22.23 -16.90 3.14
C ASN A 99 22.32 -15.36 3.28
N SER A 100 21.84 -14.61 2.29
CA SER A 100 21.62 -13.17 2.41
C SER A 100 20.14 -12.96 2.72
N ASN A 101 19.88 -12.57 3.97
CA ASN A 101 18.56 -12.38 4.60
C ASN A 101 17.67 -11.27 3.99
N MET A 102 17.82 -10.98 2.69
CA MET A 102 17.00 -10.01 1.98
C MET A 102 17.24 -10.23 0.47
N SER A 103 16.44 -11.06 -0.20
CA SER A 103 16.41 -11.04 -1.67
C SER A 103 15.66 -9.78 -2.10
N LEU A 104 16.36 -8.66 -2.02
CA LEU A 104 15.92 -7.39 -2.56
C LEU A 104 15.73 -7.53 -4.07
N ILE A 105 14.78 -6.76 -4.56
CA ILE A 105 14.04 -7.06 -5.77
C ILE A 105 14.94 -7.04 -7.01
N LYS A 106 14.95 -8.16 -7.76
CA LYS A 106 15.13 -8.12 -9.21
C LYS A 106 13.74 -8.29 -9.82
N ASN A 107 13.12 -7.20 -10.25
CA ASN A 107 11.87 -7.30 -11.01
C ASN A 107 12.19 -7.62 -12.48
N VAL A 108 11.17 -8.06 -13.22
CA VAL A 108 11.22 -8.43 -14.66
C VAL A 108 11.85 -7.34 -15.56
N ASN A 109 11.90 -6.09 -15.09
CA ASN A 109 12.46 -4.92 -15.77
C ASN A 109 13.87 -4.49 -15.29
N ASN A 110 14.60 -5.34 -14.54
CA ASN A 110 16.01 -5.12 -14.17
C ASN A 110 16.31 -3.89 -13.26
N LYS A 111 15.29 -3.28 -12.63
CA LYS A 111 15.48 -2.23 -11.60
C LYS A 111 15.62 -2.86 -10.22
N ASP A 112 16.72 -2.51 -9.57
CA ASP A 112 17.09 -2.95 -8.22
C ASP A 112 16.32 -2.13 -7.17
N LEU A 113 15.14 -2.60 -6.76
CA LEU A 113 14.31 -1.88 -5.78
C LEU A 113 14.94 -1.92 -4.37
N SER A 114 16.07 -2.61 -4.17
CA SER A 114 16.87 -2.51 -2.96
C SER A 114 17.28 -1.07 -2.62
N LYS A 115 17.37 -0.22 -3.65
CA LYS A 115 17.79 1.17 -3.55
C LYS A 115 16.62 2.14 -3.57
N PHE A 116 15.40 1.67 -3.81
CA PHE A 116 14.24 2.55 -3.78
C PHE A 116 13.98 2.96 -2.33
N GLU A 117 14.17 4.25 -2.07
CA GLU A 117 13.90 4.86 -0.78
C GLU A 117 13.26 6.23 -1.00
N ARG A 118 12.16 6.49 -0.28
CA ARG A 118 11.60 7.84 -0.16
C ARG A 118 11.54 8.25 1.29
N LYS A 119 11.88 9.51 1.56
CA LYS A 119 11.94 10.08 2.91
C LYS A 119 10.75 11.00 3.13
N ASP A 120 10.46 11.29 4.40
CA ASP A 120 9.37 12.19 4.79
C ASP A 120 7.98 11.68 4.35
N VAL A 121 7.84 10.36 4.18
CA VAL A 121 6.59 9.68 3.83
C VAL A 121 5.81 9.34 5.10
N TRP A 122 4.55 9.74 5.15
CA TRP A 122 3.71 9.58 6.34
C TRP A 122 2.42 8.80 6.11
N ALA A 123 2.06 8.51 4.85
CA ALA A 123 0.94 7.63 4.53
C ALA A 123 1.15 6.97 3.16
N MET A 124 0.53 5.81 2.97
CA MET A 124 0.52 5.09 1.71
C MET A 124 -0.79 4.32 1.48
N LYS A 125 -1.15 4.09 0.22
CA LYS A 125 -2.29 3.26 -0.16
C LYS A 125 -2.07 2.66 -1.55
N TRP A 126 -2.03 1.34 -1.65
CA TRP A 126 -2.08 0.65 -2.94
C TRP A 126 -3.45 0.84 -3.60
N ALA A 127 -3.46 0.95 -4.93
CA ALA A 127 -4.70 0.81 -5.67
C ALA A 127 -5.25 -0.61 -5.48
N THR A 128 -6.57 -0.71 -5.26
CA THR A 128 -7.21 -2.01 -5.03
C THR A 128 -7.40 -2.81 -6.31
N ASP A 129 -7.34 -2.16 -7.47
CA ASP A 129 -7.59 -2.69 -8.80
C ASP A 129 -6.35 -2.68 -9.71
N ASN A 130 -5.24 -2.08 -9.27
CA ASN A 130 -3.99 -2.04 -10.03
C ASN A 130 -2.75 -2.25 -9.14
N SER A 131 -2.02 -3.34 -9.36
CA SER A 131 -0.85 -3.71 -8.54
C SER A 131 0.38 -2.82 -8.72
N GLU A 132 0.40 -1.99 -9.76
CA GLU A 132 1.51 -1.11 -10.12
C GLU A 132 1.34 0.31 -9.58
N LEU A 133 0.16 0.63 -9.04
CA LEU A 133 -0.18 1.96 -8.56
C LEU A 133 -0.23 2.02 -7.03
N ILE A 134 0.52 2.97 -6.47
CA ILE A 134 0.46 3.32 -5.05
C ILE A 134 0.42 4.83 -4.88
N ALA A 135 -0.51 5.30 -4.07
CA ALA A 135 -0.56 6.67 -3.60
C ALA A 135 0.27 6.80 -2.32
N ILE A 136 1.11 7.82 -2.23
CA ILE A 136 1.89 8.12 -1.03
C ILE A 136 1.76 9.59 -0.66
N MET A 137 1.84 9.89 0.63
CA MET A 137 1.94 11.26 1.12
C MET A 137 3.36 11.54 1.58
N GLU A 138 4.00 12.51 0.94
CA GLU A 138 5.34 12.99 1.28
C GLU A 138 5.26 14.49 1.58
N LYS A 139 5.56 14.87 2.82
CA LYS A 139 5.34 16.24 3.32
C LYS A 139 3.91 16.71 3.02
N THR A 140 3.75 17.77 2.22
CA THR A 140 2.46 18.36 1.83
C THR A 140 2.08 18.03 0.39
N ARG A 141 2.57 16.90 -0.13
CA ARG A 141 2.33 16.45 -1.50
C ARG A 141 1.90 15.01 -1.53
N MET A 142 0.87 14.75 -2.31
CA MET A 142 0.48 13.42 -2.73
C MET A 142 1.22 13.06 -4.01
N TYR A 143 1.89 11.91 -4.02
CA TYR A 143 2.47 11.31 -5.21
C TYR A 143 1.72 10.03 -5.54
N VAL A 144 1.46 9.82 -6.83
CA VAL A 144 1.10 8.50 -7.35
C VAL A 144 2.38 7.92 -7.93
N LEU A 145 2.77 6.74 -7.48
CA LEU A 145 3.87 6.00 -8.07
C LEU A 145 3.27 4.94 -9.00
N LYS A 146 3.65 4.98 -10.27
CA LYS A 146 3.37 3.92 -11.25
C LYS A 146 4.67 3.15 -11.51
N GLU A 147 4.68 1.86 -11.20
CA GLU A 147 5.90 1.04 -11.25
C GLU A 147 7.08 1.69 -10.50
N PHE A 148 6.79 2.26 -9.33
CA PHE A 148 7.76 2.98 -8.48
C PHE A 148 8.28 4.31 -9.06
N GLU A 149 7.83 4.72 -10.25
CA GLU A 149 8.14 6.04 -10.81
C GLU A 149 7.07 7.06 -10.40
N PRO A 150 7.45 8.20 -9.80
CA PRO A 150 6.50 9.20 -9.36
C PRO A 150 5.90 9.98 -10.53
N GLU A 151 4.58 10.13 -10.52
CA GLU A 151 3.86 11.11 -11.33
C GLU A 151 4.04 12.54 -10.79
N GLU A 152 3.49 13.51 -11.53
CA GLU A 152 3.44 14.91 -11.08
C GLU A 152 2.68 15.03 -9.74
N PRO A 153 3.31 15.57 -8.69
CA PRO A 153 2.70 15.63 -7.37
C PRO A 153 1.53 16.60 -7.31
N ILE A 154 0.54 16.23 -6.50
CA ILE A 154 -0.59 17.08 -6.17
C ILE A 154 -0.34 17.66 -4.78
N VAL A 155 -0.41 18.99 -4.63
CA VAL A 155 -0.34 19.62 -3.31
C VAL A 155 -1.57 19.21 -2.52
N SER A 156 -1.36 18.51 -1.41
CA SER A 156 -2.43 17.98 -0.58
C SER A 156 -1.90 17.66 0.81
N SER A 157 -2.73 17.89 1.83
CA SER A 157 -2.54 17.41 3.20
C SER A 157 -3.65 16.42 3.60
N GLY A 158 -4.40 15.90 2.62
CA GLY A 158 -5.47 14.95 2.85
C GLY A 158 -4.95 13.58 3.26
N TYR A 159 -5.65 12.95 4.21
CA TYR A 159 -5.40 11.57 4.63
C TYR A 159 -6.04 10.61 3.64
N ILE A 160 -5.24 9.73 3.03
CA ILE A 160 -5.70 8.81 1.98
C ILE A 160 -6.68 7.78 2.57
N CYS A 161 -7.86 7.66 1.98
CA CYS A 161 -8.88 6.71 2.39
C CYS A 161 -8.91 5.49 1.46
N SER A 162 -9.04 5.74 0.16
CA SER A 162 -9.11 4.69 -0.87
C SER A 162 -8.39 5.13 -2.14
N PHE A 163 -7.88 4.13 -2.86
CA PHE A 163 -7.35 4.31 -4.19
C PHE A 163 -7.91 3.17 -5.03
N GLN A 164 -8.76 3.54 -6.00
CA GLN A 164 -9.38 2.62 -6.93
C GLN A 164 -9.72 3.42 -8.18
N ASP A 165 -9.80 2.76 -9.32
CA ASP A 165 -10.40 3.35 -10.50
C ASP A 165 -9.62 4.63 -10.87
N LEU A 166 -8.29 4.66 -10.81
CA LEU A 166 -7.50 5.89 -11.10
C LEU A 166 -7.92 7.16 -10.32
N GLU A 167 -8.60 7.02 -9.18
CA GLU A 167 -9.01 8.11 -8.31
C GLU A 167 -8.65 7.80 -6.86
N ILE A 168 -8.15 8.82 -6.18
CA ILE A 168 -7.78 8.75 -4.78
C ILE A 168 -8.79 9.58 -4.00
N ARG A 169 -9.51 8.92 -3.10
CA ARG A 169 -10.33 9.61 -2.11
C ARG A 169 -9.49 9.86 -0.87
N ALA A 170 -9.42 11.11 -0.45
CA ALA A 170 -8.77 11.54 0.77
C ALA A 170 -9.68 12.43 1.60
N VAL A 171 -9.35 12.63 2.87
CA VAL A 171 -10.09 13.52 3.76
C VAL A 171 -9.17 14.53 4.43
N LEU A 172 -9.64 15.77 4.55
CA LEU A 172 -9.02 16.79 5.37
C LEU A 172 -9.36 16.53 6.84
N LEU A 173 -8.65 15.57 7.44
CA LEU A 173 -8.95 15.12 8.80
C LEU A 173 -8.84 16.25 9.83
N ASP A 174 -7.86 17.15 9.67
CA ASP A 174 -7.68 18.29 10.57
C ASP A 174 -8.91 19.22 10.55
N GLU A 175 -9.50 19.46 9.39
CA GLU A 175 -10.73 20.26 9.24
C GLU A 175 -11.95 19.53 9.82
N ILE A 176 -12.07 18.21 9.58
CA ILE A 176 -13.14 17.38 10.17
C ILE A 176 -13.06 17.41 11.70
N MET A 177 -11.85 17.34 12.27
CA MET A 177 -11.65 17.31 13.72
C MET A 177 -11.97 18.64 14.41
N GLN A 178 -12.10 19.75 13.68
CA GLN A 178 -12.62 21.00 14.24
C GLN A 178 -14.11 20.92 14.58
N ASN A 179 -14.89 20.13 13.83
CA ASN A 179 -16.30 19.89 14.10
C ASN A 179 -16.72 18.46 13.68
N PRO A 180 -16.37 17.43 14.47
CA PRO A 180 -16.55 16.03 14.07
C PRO A 180 -18.02 15.62 13.96
N ASP A 181 -18.94 16.34 14.61
CA ASP A 181 -20.37 16.05 14.57
C ASP A 181 -21.03 16.51 13.25
N ARG A 182 -20.36 17.35 12.46
CA ARG A 182 -20.88 17.93 11.21
C ARG A 182 -19.81 18.01 10.13
N PRO A 183 -19.31 16.87 9.62
CA PRO A 183 -18.39 16.88 8.49
C PRO A 183 -19.07 17.46 7.24
N LEU A 184 -18.34 18.28 6.48
CA LEU A 184 -18.79 18.87 5.23
C LEU A 184 -18.23 18.10 4.04
N ALA A 185 -18.95 18.12 2.92
CA ALA A 185 -18.51 17.45 1.68
C ALA A 185 -17.18 18.03 1.15
N GLU A 186 -16.91 19.32 1.41
CA GLU A 186 -15.63 19.97 1.04
C GLU A 186 -14.41 19.41 1.78
N HIS A 187 -14.63 18.68 2.88
CA HIS A 187 -13.53 17.99 3.57
C HIS A 187 -13.14 16.67 2.89
N ILE A 188 -13.90 16.22 1.89
CA ILE A 188 -13.61 15.03 1.08
C ILE A 188 -12.97 15.50 -0.23
N LEU A 189 -11.80 14.96 -0.53
CA LEU A 189 -11.04 15.24 -1.73
C LEU A 189 -11.09 14.01 -2.64
N ASP A 190 -11.53 14.20 -3.88
CA ASP A 190 -11.42 13.21 -4.94
C ASP A 190 -10.36 13.70 -5.93
N LEU A 191 -9.24 12.98 -5.99
CA LEU A 191 -8.05 13.34 -6.74
C LEU A 191 -7.84 12.36 -7.88
N GLU A 192 -7.86 12.85 -9.11
CA GLU A 192 -7.62 12.04 -10.29
C GLU A 192 -6.13 11.82 -10.55
N VAL A 193 -5.75 10.57 -10.83
CA VAL A 193 -4.40 10.21 -11.29
C VAL A 193 -4.12 10.83 -12.66
N LYS A 194 -2.85 10.99 -13.05
CA LYS A 194 -2.46 11.66 -14.29
C LYS A 194 -3.14 11.08 -15.53
N SER A 195 -3.21 9.76 -15.69
CA SER A 195 -3.83 9.11 -16.86
C SER A 195 -5.30 9.50 -17.06
N LEU A 196 -6.06 9.63 -15.98
CA LEU A 196 -7.46 10.04 -16.02
C LEU A 196 -7.59 11.53 -16.40
N ARG A 197 -6.74 12.39 -15.83
CA ARG A 197 -6.67 13.82 -16.17
C ARG A 197 -6.29 14.03 -17.64
N ASP A 198 -5.26 13.35 -18.11
CA ASP A 198 -4.74 13.46 -19.48
C ASP A 198 -5.78 12.99 -20.50
N THR A 199 -6.47 11.87 -20.23
CA THR A 199 -7.54 11.36 -21.11
C THR A 199 -8.68 12.36 -21.23
N ARG A 200 -9.12 12.94 -20.11
CA ARG A 200 -10.17 13.98 -20.07
C ARG A 200 -9.75 15.24 -20.83
N ASP A 201 -8.50 15.65 -20.66
CA ASP A 201 -7.94 16.80 -21.38
C ASP A 201 -7.84 16.55 -22.90
N LEU A 202 -7.43 15.35 -23.33
CA LEU A 202 -7.38 14.96 -24.74
C LEU A 202 -8.77 14.95 -25.38
N LEU A 203 -9.77 14.41 -24.67
CA LEU A 203 -11.17 14.40 -25.13
C LEU A 203 -11.71 15.82 -25.37
N VAL A 204 -11.39 16.76 -24.47
CA VAL A 204 -11.87 18.14 -24.55
C VAL A 204 -11.10 18.98 -25.57
N LYS A 205 -9.76 18.82 -25.64
CA LYS A 205 -8.88 19.74 -26.38
C LYS A 205 -8.50 19.25 -27.78
N VAL A 206 -8.43 17.93 -27.99
CA VAL A 206 -7.86 17.34 -29.21
C VAL A 206 -8.94 16.59 -29.98
N GLY A 207 -9.60 15.63 -29.33
CA GLY A 207 -10.66 14.84 -29.94
C GLY A 207 -10.62 13.37 -29.52
N ILE A 208 -11.62 12.63 -29.98
CA ILE A 208 -11.85 11.24 -29.60
C ILE A 208 -10.78 10.28 -30.14
N SER A 209 -10.17 10.58 -31.29
CA SER A 209 -9.19 9.68 -31.92
C SER A 209 -7.92 9.59 -31.07
N GLU A 210 -7.40 10.73 -30.63
CA GLU A 210 -6.19 10.82 -29.82
C GLU A 210 -6.43 10.35 -28.39
N ALA A 211 -7.61 10.65 -27.84
CA ALA A 211 -8.01 10.07 -26.55
C ALA A 211 -8.07 8.54 -26.62
N THR A 212 -8.65 7.97 -27.68
CA THR A 212 -8.72 6.50 -27.85
C THR A 212 -7.31 5.89 -27.93
N ALA A 213 -6.42 6.47 -28.75
CA ALA A 213 -5.04 6.01 -28.86
C ALA A 213 -4.29 6.08 -27.52
N PHE A 214 -4.51 7.14 -26.73
CA PHE A 214 -3.91 7.27 -25.41
C PHE A 214 -4.42 6.19 -24.43
N VAL A 215 -5.72 5.91 -24.45
CA VAL A 215 -6.34 4.86 -23.62
C VAL A 215 -5.84 3.46 -24.00
N GLU A 216 -5.61 3.20 -25.29
CA GLU A 216 -5.00 1.96 -25.76
C GLU A 216 -3.56 1.78 -25.24
N GLU A 217 -2.78 2.86 -25.16
CA GLU A 217 -1.42 2.84 -24.58
C GLU A 217 -1.42 2.73 -23.05
N HIS A 218 -2.45 3.28 -22.38
CA HIS A 218 -2.55 3.36 -20.92
C HIS A 218 -3.76 2.61 -20.39
N PHE A 219 -3.87 1.33 -20.76
CA PHE A 219 -5.06 0.54 -20.50
C PHE A 219 -5.51 0.55 -19.02
N HIS A 220 -6.76 0.97 -18.82
CA HIS A 220 -7.48 0.83 -17.56
C HIS A 220 -9.00 0.84 -17.84
N PRO A 221 -9.82 -0.04 -17.23
CA PRO A 221 -11.26 -0.11 -17.50
C PRO A 221 -11.99 1.23 -17.37
N ARG A 222 -11.67 2.04 -16.36
CA ARG A 222 -12.25 3.39 -16.16
C ARG A 222 -12.05 4.38 -17.32
N LEU A 223 -11.03 4.19 -18.16
CA LEU A 223 -10.74 5.14 -19.23
C LEU A 223 -11.65 4.97 -20.47
N TRP A 224 -12.44 3.91 -20.52
CA TRP A 224 -13.46 3.64 -21.55
C TRP A 224 -14.84 4.08 -21.10
#